data_AF-A0A7G1IEB9-F1
#
_entry.id   AF-A0A7G1IEB9-F1
#
_cell.length_a   1.000
_cell.length_b   1.000
_cell.length_c   1.000
_cell.angle_alpha   90.00
_cell.angle_beta   90.00
_cell.angle_gamma   90.00
#
_symmetry.space_group_name_H-M   'P 1'
#
loop_
_entity.id
_entity.type
_entity.pdbx_description
1 polymer ?
#
loop_
_entity_poly.entity_id
_entity_poly.type
_entity_poly.pdbx_seq_one_letter_code
_entity_poly.pdbx_strand_id
1 'polypeptide(L)'
;MAAYDLVAKDTAAGPLVMAGCRFLDVMLGAGPNYRRALVPASVVGGHTTAITVLSRSEVTGSEPRLPAIVGGMAAAVAASAMVSTPGFRAAPAAAVYAWSFGPGLWKAWRQPTAEVLRSAVRSGIASTIAVQAMLAARAPRTMLALSGIAIGLRLKVSAAQPTEVT
;
A
#
# COMPACT_ATOMS: atom_id res chain seq x y z
N MET A 1 -21.75 8.55 4.29
CA MET A 1 -21.54 9.43 3.13
C MET A 1 -21.74 10.91 3.48
N ALA A 2 -22.76 11.30 4.24
CA ALA A 2 -23.00 12.71 4.59
C ALA A 2 -21.92 13.39 5.47
N ALA A 3 -21.17 12.64 6.29
CA ALA A 3 -20.05 13.21 7.08
C ALA A 3 -18.75 13.40 6.26
N TYR A 4 -18.66 12.81 5.06
CA TYR A 4 -17.47 12.82 4.21
C TYR A 4 -17.24 14.19 3.57
N ASP A 5 -18.33 14.85 3.16
CA ASP A 5 -18.26 16.15 2.49
C ASP A 5 -18.12 17.34 3.44
N LEU A 6 -18.52 17.20 4.71
CA LEU A 6 -18.64 18.35 5.62
C LEU A 6 -17.39 18.66 6.47
N VAL A 7 -16.41 17.75 6.59
CA VAL A 7 -15.31 17.92 7.58
C VAL A 7 -13.90 17.60 7.05
N ALA A 8 -13.77 16.67 6.09
CA ALA A 8 -12.49 15.98 5.91
C ALA A 8 -11.81 16.16 4.54
N LYS A 9 -12.45 16.86 3.60
CA LYS A 9 -11.90 17.02 2.24
C LYS A 9 -10.69 17.95 2.21
N ASP A 10 -10.64 18.93 3.12
CA ASP A 10 -9.59 19.94 3.20
C ASP A 10 -8.68 19.82 4.43
N THR A 11 -8.81 18.77 5.23
CA THR A 11 -8.00 18.59 6.45
C THR A 11 -7.07 17.38 6.38
N ALA A 12 -6.00 17.41 7.19
CA ALA A 12 -5.01 16.35 7.30
C ALA A 12 -5.60 14.95 7.61
N ALA A 13 -6.87 14.87 8.01
CA ALA A 13 -7.60 13.68 8.44
C ALA A 13 -8.18 12.80 7.32
N GLY A 14 -8.25 13.27 6.06
CA GLY A 14 -8.80 12.48 4.93
C GLY A 14 -8.23 11.04 4.80
N PRO A 15 -6.89 10.84 4.85
CA PRO A 15 -6.27 9.51 4.85
C PRO A 15 -6.73 8.61 6.02
N LEU A 16 -6.92 9.19 7.20
CA LEU A 16 -7.29 8.43 8.40
C LEU A 16 -8.74 7.97 8.35
N VAL A 17 -9.64 8.78 7.78
CA VAL A 17 -11.05 8.40 7.61
C VAL A 17 -11.18 7.24 6.62
N MET A 18 -10.53 7.32 5.46
CA MET A 18 -10.57 6.24 4.46
C MET A 18 -9.92 4.96 5.00
N ALA A 19 -8.79 5.09 5.69
CA ALA A 19 -8.15 3.95 6.36
C ALA A 19 -9.05 3.36 7.46
N GLY A 20 -9.76 4.19 8.21
CA GLY A 20 -10.76 3.77 9.20
C GLY A 20 -11.90 2.98 8.58
N CYS A 21 -12.47 3.46 7.47
CA CYS A 21 -13.49 2.71 6.72
C CYS A 21 -12.94 1.34 6.25
N ARG A 22 -11.75 1.32 5.64
CA ARG A 22 -11.14 0.07 5.17
C ARG A 22 -10.81 -0.90 6.30
N PHE A 23 -10.39 -0.38 7.45
CA PHE A 23 -10.18 -1.17 8.65
C PHE A 23 -11.49 -1.79 9.13
N LEU A 24 -12.55 -0.99 9.22
CA LEU A 24 -13.88 -1.44 9.63
C LEU A 24 -14.49 -2.45 8.66
N ASP A 25 -14.29 -2.30 7.34
CA ASP A 25 -14.74 -3.26 6.33
C ASP A 25 -14.13 -4.65 6.58
N VAL A 26 -12.82 -4.70 6.88
CA VAL A 26 -12.13 -5.96 7.22
C VAL A 26 -12.63 -6.51 8.56
N MET A 27 -12.89 -5.65 9.54
CA MET A 27 -13.41 -6.07 10.84
C MET A 27 -14.83 -6.63 10.75
N LEU A 28 -15.71 -6.00 9.96
CA LEU A 28 -17.07 -6.45 9.71
C LEU A 28 -17.07 -7.84 9.06
N GLY A 29 -16.15 -8.07 8.11
CA GLY A 29 -15.99 -9.37 7.45
C GLY A 29 -15.46 -10.49 8.35
N ALA A 30 -14.93 -10.18 9.53
CA ALA A 30 -14.34 -11.17 10.44
C ALA A 30 -15.36 -11.91 11.33
N GLY A 31 -16.58 -11.39 11.43
CA GLY A 31 -17.63 -11.94 12.30
C GLY A 31 -17.17 -12.12 13.75
N PRO A 32 -17.49 -13.23 14.44
CA PRO A 32 -17.16 -13.42 15.85
C PRO A 32 -15.64 -13.49 16.14
N ASN A 33 -14.79 -13.62 15.12
CA ASN A 33 -13.34 -13.75 15.25
C ASN A 33 -12.58 -12.42 15.11
N TYR A 34 -13.17 -11.29 15.54
CA TYR A 34 -12.61 -9.94 15.35
C TYR A 34 -11.15 -9.80 15.78
N ARG A 35 -10.71 -10.44 16.88
CA ARG A 35 -9.32 -10.38 17.36
C ARG A 35 -8.30 -10.86 16.34
N ARG A 36 -8.64 -11.91 15.57
CA ARG A 36 -7.76 -12.46 14.53
C ARG A 36 -7.67 -11.54 13.31
N ALA A 37 -8.64 -10.65 13.15
CA ALA A 37 -8.70 -9.73 12.04
C ALA A 37 -8.05 -8.37 12.32
N LEU A 38 -7.59 -8.11 13.56
CA LEU A 38 -6.94 -6.84 13.91
C LEU A 38 -5.68 -6.60 13.07
N VAL A 39 -4.84 -7.62 12.90
CA VAL A 39 -3.64 -7.50 12.07
C VAL A 39 -4.00 -7.26 10.60
N PRO A 40 -4.81 -8.09 9.91
CA PRO A 40 -5.14 -7.83 8.51
C PRO A 40 -5.84 -6.49 8.32
N ALA A 41 -6.72 -6.07 9.24
CA ALA A 41 -7.35 -4.75 9.19
C ALA A 41 -6.31 -3.62 9.30
N SER A 42 -5.35 -3.72 10.22
CA SER A 42 -4.25 -2.76 10.36
C SER A 42 -3.31 -2.74 9.16
N VAL A 43 -3.01 -3.89 8.55
CA VAL A 43 -2.18 -3.99 7.34
C VAL A 43 -2.86 -3.27 6.17
N VAL A 44 -4.15 -3.51 5.97
CA VAL A 44 -4.94 -2.84 4.92
C VAL A 44 -5.05 -1.33 5.19
N GLY A 45 -5.41 -0.94 6.41
CA GLY A 45 -5.52 0.46 6.81
C GLY A 45 -4.19 1.22 6.72
N GLY A 46 -3.09 0.59 7.15
CA GLY A 46 -1.75 1.15 7.09
C GLY A 46 -1.27 1.37 5.64
N HIS A 47 -1.47 0.38 4.76
CA HIS A 47 -1.12 0.54 3.35
C HIS A 47 -1.98 1.61 2.66
N THR A 48 -3.27 1.65 2.96
CA THR A 48 -4.20 2.66 2.44
C THR A 48 -3.75 4.05 2.86
N THR A 49 -3.45 4.24 4.15
CA THR A 49 -2.95 5.51 4.69
C THR A 49 -1.67 5.94 3.98
N ALA A 50 -0.72 5.03 3.79
CA ALA A 50 0.55 5.29 3.14
C ALA A 50 0.38 5.83 1.70
N ILE A 51 -0.50 5.20 0.90
CA ILE A 51 -0.78 5.64 -0.47
C ILE A 51 -1.51 6.98 -0.46
N THR A 52 -2.54 7.15 0.38
CA THR A 52 -3.32 8.39 0.41
C THR A 52 -2.47 9.58 0.84
N VAL A 53 -1.58 9.40 1.82
CA VAL A 53 -0.62 10.45 2.22
C VAL A 53 0.30 10.81 1.07
N LEU A 54 0.85 9.83 0.35
CA LEU A 54 1.74 10.07 -0.79
C LEU A 54 1.02 10.74 -1.98
N SER A 55 -0.21 10.33 -2.26
CA SER A 55 -1.04 10.83 -3.37
C SER A 55 -1.37 12.32 -3.24
N ARG A 56 -1.56 12.84 -2.01
CA ARG A 56 -1.80 14.29 -1.83
C ARG A 56 -0.70 15.19 -2.37
N SER A 57 0.53 14.68 -2.44
CA SER A 57 1.70 15.43 -2.89
C SER A 57 2.12 15.09 -4.33
N GLU A 58 1.37 14.25 -5.04
CA GLU A 58 1.75 13.80 -6.39
C GLU A 58 1.48 14.83 -7.50
N VAL A 59 0.81 15.94 -7.16
CA VAL A 59 0.56 17.07 -8.08
C VAL A 59 1.63 18.14 -7.93
N THR A 60 2.00 18.47 -6.69
CA THR A 60 2.91 19.59 -6.37
C THR A 60 4.34 19.14 -6.05
N GLY A 61 4.57 17.85 -5.80
CA GLY A 61 5.79 17.36 -5.18
C GLY A 61 5.75 17.47 -3.65
N SER A 62 6.84 17.07 -2.99
CA SER A 62 6.97 17.06 -1.53
C SER A 62 8.39 17.35 -1.07
N GLU A 63 8.60 17.44 0.24
CA GLU A 63 9.93 17.31 0.83
C GLU A 63 10.34 15.84 0.95
N PRO A 64 11.66 15.52 0.95
CA PRO A 64 12.15 14.14 1.09
C PRO A 64 11.62 13.40 2.33
N ARG A 65 11.29 14.14 3.40
CA ARG A 65 10.77 13.55 4.64
C ARG A 65 9.47 12.76 4.43
N LEU A 66 8.59 13.20 3.53
CA LEU A 66 7.30 12.55 3.31
C LEU A 66 7.48 11.13 2.70
N PRO A 67 8.20 10.94 1.57
CA PRO A 67 8.50 9.60 1.05
C PRO A 67 9.22 8.69 2.06
N ALA A 68 10.09 9.23 2.92
CA ALA A 68 10.75 8.46 3.97
C ALA A 68 9.74 7.93 5.02
N ILE A 69 8.81 8.78 5.47
CA ILE A 69 7.73 8.38 6.39
C ILE A 69 6.84 7.31 5.75
N VAL A 70 6.49 7.47 4.46
CA VAL A 70 5.72 6.48 3.70
C VAL A 70 6.48 5.15 3.55
N GLY A 71 7.81 5.21 3.36
CA GLY A 71 8.69 4.04 3.41
C GLY A 71 8.64 3.31 4.74
N GLY A 72 8.69 4.05 5.86
CA GLY A 72 8.53 3.50 7.20
C GLY A 72 7.17 2.80 7.39
N MET A 73 6.08 3.42 6.94
CA MET A 73 4.74 2.83 6.97
C MET A 73 4.67 1.54 6.14
N ALA A 74 5.21 1.54 4.92
CA ALA A 74 5.25 0.37 4.05
C ALA A 74 6.06 -0.78 4.69
N ALA A 75 7.19 -0.47 5.34
CA ALA A 75 7.98 -1.45 6.07
C ALA A 75 7.20 -2.03 7.27
N ALA A 76 6.49 -1.20 8.02
CA ALA A 76 5.65 -1.64 9.14
C ALA A 76 4.49 -2.54 8.67
N VAL A 77 3.88 -2.25 7.52
CA VAL A 77 2.85 -3.08 6.88
C VAL A 77 3.40 -4.47 6.55
N ALA A 78 4.56 -4.53 5.88
CA ALA A 78 5.19 -5.80 5.52
C ALA A 78 5.61 -6.59 6.76
N ALA A 79 6.23 -5.93 7.76
CA ALA A 79 6.63 -6.55 9.01
C ALA A 79 5.43 -7.14 9.77
N SER A 80 4.34 -6.38 9.88
CA SER A 80 3.10 -6.81 10.56
C SER A 80 2.52 -8.08 9.91
N ALA A 81 2.53 -8.15 8.58
CA ALA A 81 2.06 -9.35 7.88
C ALA A 81 2.97 -10.56 8.09
N MET A 82 4.30 -10.37 8.07
CA MET A 82 5.28 -11.44 8.30
C MET A 82 5.15 -12.04 9.70
N VAL A 83 5.16 -11.22 10.76
CA VAL A 83 5.10 -11.70 12.15
C VAL A 83 3.77 -12.37 12.51
N SER A 84 2.71 -12.09 11.73
CA SER A 84 1.37 -12.65 11.95
C SER A 84 1.16 -14.01 11.29
N THR A 85 2.19 -14.53 10.62
CA THR A 85 2.15 -15.81 9.91
C THR A 85 3.25 -16.74 10.41
N PRO A 86 2.94 -18.01 10.76
CA PRO A 86 3.96 -18.95 11.20
C PRO A 86 5.02 -19.20 10.12
N GLY A 87 6.28 -19.31 10.54
CA GLY A 87 7.39 -19.72 9.67
C GLY A 87 7.65 -18.79 8.49
N PHE A 88 7.42 -17.48 8.64
CA PHE A 88 7.63 -16.47 7.59
C PHE A 88 6.90 -16.77 6.28
N ARG A 89 5.73 -17.42 6.34
CA ARG A 89 4.96 -17.79 5.15
C ARG A 89 4.60 -16.59 4.26
N ALA A 90 4.43 -15.39 4.82
CA ALA A 90 4.20 -14.18 4.03
C ALA A 90 5.46 -13.59 3.37
N ALA A 91 6.67 -14.08 3.68
CA ALA A 91 7.93 -13.55 3.15
C ALA A 91 7.99 -13.40 1.62
N PRO A 92 7.59 -14.40 0.78
CA PRO A 92 7.61 -14.22 -0.67
C PRO A 92 6.68 -13.08 -1.12
N ALA A 93 5.48 -12.96 -0.55
CA ALA A 93 4.57 -11.87 -0.87
C ALA A 93 5.09 -10.51 -0.35
N ALA A 94 5.74 -10.48 0.81
CA ALA A 94 6.40 -9.29 1.35
C ALA A 94 7.58 -8.85 0.47
N ALA A 95 8.33 -9.78 -0.10
CA ALA A 95 9.39 -9.50 -1.07
C ALA A 95 8.82 -8.89 -2.36
N VAL A 96 7.71 -9.44 -2.89
CA VAL A 96 7.02 -8.87 -4.06
C VAL A 96 6.50 -7.46 -3.76
N TYR A 97 5.94 -7.24 -2.57
CA TYR A 97 5.51 -5.92 -2.11
C TYR A 97 6.67 -4.92 -2.06
N ALA A 98 7.77 -5.29 -1.40
CA ALA A 98 8.96 -4.45 -1.27
C ALA A 98 9.58 -4.12 -2.65
N TRP A 99 9.67 -5.10 -3.55
CA TRP A 99 10.16 -4.91 -4.92
C TRP A 99 9.23 -4.02 -5.76
N SER A 100 7.93 -4.13 -5.55
CA SER A 100 6.92 -3.35 -6.29
C SER A 100 6.84 -1.90 -5.82
N PHE A 101 6.96 -1.62 -4.52
CA PHE A 101 6.77 -0.26 -4.00
C PHE A 101 8.09 0.45 -3.65
N GLY A 102 9.06 -0.28 -3.10
CA GLY A 102 10.32 0.24 -2.55
C GLY A 102 11.12 1.12 -3.52
N PRO A 103 11.37 0.70 -4.77
CA PRO A 103 12.11 1.52 -5.73
C PRO A 103 11.44 2.88 -6.01
N GLY A 104 10.10 2.94 -6.01
CA GLY A 104 9.36 4.19 -6.20
C GLY A 104 9.55 5.15 -5.04
N LEU A 105 9.47 4.62 -3.80
CA LEU A 105 9.70 5.40 -2.59
C LEU A 105 11.15 5.87 -2.46
N TRP A 106 12.12 5.03 -2.85
CA TRP A 106 13.53 5.40 -2.86
C TRP A 106 13.83 6.54 -3.84
N LYS A 107 13.28 6.45 -5.06
CA LYS A 107 13.39 7.54 -6.06
C LYS A 107 12.73 8.81 -5.54
N ALA A 108 11.51 8.71 -4.99
CA ALA A 108 10.80 9.85 -4.43
C ALA A 108 11.55 10.49 -3.25
N TRP A 109 12.22 9.70 -2.41
CA TRP A 109 13.05 10.23 -1.33
C TRP A 109 14.24 11.05 -1.85
N ARG A 110 14.90 10.59 -2.92
CA ARG A 110 16.03 11.30 -3.54
C ARG A 110 15.59 12.51 -4.36
N GLN A 111 14.45 12.40 -5.04
CA GLN A 111 13.92 13.40 -5.97
C GLN A 111 12.40 13.51 -5.78
N PRO A 112 11.92 14.30 -4.81
CA PRO A 112 10.51 14.35 -4.43
C PRO A 112 9.68 15.26 -5.36
N THR A 113 9.85 15.12 -6.67
CA THR A 113 9.07 15.84 -7.69
C THR A 113 7.70 15.19 -7.87
N ALA A 114 6.72 15.98 -8.36
CA ALA A 114 5.35 15.52 -8.61
C ALA A 114 5.30 14.25 -9.48
N GLU A 115 6.11 14.18 -10.54
CA GLU A 115 6.14 13.06 -11.47
C GLU A 115 6.66 11.76 -10.81
N VAL A 116 7.73 11.86 -10.04
CA VAL A 116 8.29 10.70 -9.31
C VAL A 116 7.30 10.21 -8.25
N LEU A 117 6.65 11.13 -7.53
CA LEU A 117 5.61 10.79 -6.56
C LEU A 117 4.42 10.11 -7.23
N ARG A 118 3.94 10.61 -8.37
CA ARG A 118 2.82 10.01 -9.12
C ARG A 118 3.14 8.61 -9.61
N SER A 119 4.37 8.39 -10.09
CA SER A 119 4.87 7.06 -10.44
C SER A 119 4.93 6.13 -9.21
N ALA A 120 5.41 6.64 -8.08
CA ALA A 120 5.43 5.90 -6.82
C ALA A 120 4.01 5.55 -6.32
N VAL A 121 3.05 6.47 -6.38
CA VAL A 121 1.64 6.24 -6.04
C VAL A 121 1.03 5.17 -6.94
N ARG A 122 1.23 5.26 -8.26
CA ARG A 122 0.78 4.23 -9.21
C ARG A 122 1.33 2.84 -8.84
N SER A 123 2.61 2.76 -8.50
CA SER A 123 3.21 1.51 -8.03
C SER A 123 2.68 1.03 -6.68
N GLY A 124 2.39 1.96 -5.76
CA GLY A 124 1.75 1.67 -4.48
C GLY A 124 0.36 1.07 -4.67
N ILE A 125 -0.49 1.69 -5.50
CA ILE A 125 -1.82 1.18 -5.84
C ILE A 125 -1.73 -0.24 -6.40
N ALA A 126 -0.83 -0.48 -7.37
CA ALA A 126 -0.59 -1.81 -7.92
C ALA A 126 -0.12 -2.84 -6.85
N SER A 127 0.62 -2.38 -5.85
CA SER A 127 1.14 -3.21 -4.75
C SER A 127 0.05 -3.68 -3.77
N THR A 128 -1.19 -3.18 -3.89
CA THR A 128 -2.34 -3.68 -3.12
C THR A 128 -2.53 -5.19 -3.29
N ILE A 129 -2.25 -5.72 -4.48
CA ILE A 129 -2.35 -7.16 -4.76
C ILE A 129 -1.32 -7.95 -3.95
N ALA A 130 -0.10 -7.42 -3.81
CA ALA A 130 0.93 -8.02 -2.97
C ALA A 130 0.55 -7.95 -1.47
N VAL A 131 -0.16 -6.89 -1.04
CA VAL A 131 -0.74 -6.83 0.31
C VAL A 131 -1.76 -7.93 0.54
N GLN A 132 -2.65 -8.16 -0.43
CA GLN A 132 -3.60 -9.28 -0.36
C GLN A 132 -2.88 -10.63 -0.35
N ALA A 133 -1.82 -10.79 -1.15
CA ALA A 133 -0.99 -12.00 -1.16
C ALA A 133 -0.37 -12.26 0.23
N MET A 134 0.17 -11.24 0.90
CA MET A 134 0.72 -11.36 2.25
C MET A 134 -0.34 -11.86 3.26
N LEU A 135 -1.56 -11.33 3.19
CA LEU A 135 -2.65 -11.74 4.07
C LEU A 135 -3.18 -13.14 3.75
N ALA A 136 -3.02 -13.60 2.50
CA ALA A 136 -3.39 -14.93 2.05
C ALA A 136 -2.33 -16.01 2.39
N ALA A 137 -1.28 -15.71 3.15
CA ALA A 137 -0.16 -16.62 3.45
C ALA A 137 -0.54 -17.94 4.15
N ARG A 138 -1.75 -18.04 4.73
CA ARG A 138 -2.29 -19.31 5.27
C ARG A 138 -2.73 -20.28 4.17
N ALA A 139 -2.93 -19.78 2.95
CA ALA A 139 -3.30 -20.53 1.75
C ALA A 139 -2.21 -20.33 0.67
N PRO A 140 -1.16 -21.18 0.62
CA PRO A 140 0.04 -20.92 -0.18
C PRO A 140 -0.25 -20.83 -1.68
N ARG A 141 -1.22 -21.59 -2.20
CA ARG A 141 -1.64 -21.50 -3.61
C ARG A 141 -2.22 -20.13 -3.96
N THR A 142 -3.11 -19.61 -3.11
CA THR A 142 -3.72 -18.28 -3.28
C THR A 142 -2.67 -17.18 -3.16
N MET A 143 -1.79 -17.27 -2.17
CA MET A 143 -0.67 -16.33 -2.02
C MET A 143 0.22 -16.31 -3.28
N LEU A 144 0.63 -17.47 -3.81
CA LEU A 144 1.48 -17.54 -5.00
C LEU A 144 0.77 -17.00 -6.24
N ALA A 145 -0.52 -17.30 -6.42
CA ALA A 145 -1.31 -16.76 -7.52
C ALA A 145 -1.39 -15.22 -7.46
N LEU A 146 -1.69 -14.66 -6.29
CA LEU A 146 -1.74 -13.19 -6.10
C LEU A 146 -0.36 -12.56 -6.28
N SER A 147 0.71 -13.20 -5.80
CA SER A 147 2.09 -12.75 -6.06
C SER A 147 2.41 -12.73 -7.56
N GLY A 148 2.01 -13.75 -8.32
CA GLY A 148 2.18 -13.79 -9.78
C GLY A 148 1.43 -12.66 -10.48
N ILE A 149 0.19 -12.38 -10.06
CA ILE A 149 -0.59 -11.25 -10.58
C ILE A 149 0.09 -9.92 -10.26
N ALA A 150 0.56 -9.74 -9.01
CA ALA A 150 1.27 -8.53 -8.59
C ALA A 150 2.55 -8.30 -9.41
N ILE A 151 3.32 -9.35 -9.67
CA ILE A 151 4.52 -9.30 -10.53
C ILE A 151 4.12 -8.87 -11.95
N GLY A 152 3.12 -9.53 -12.55
CA GLY A 152 2.64 -9.19 -13.89
C GLY A 152 2.16 -7.74 -14.00
N LEU A 153 1.43 -7.24 -13.00
CA LEU A 153 0.98 -5.85 -12.96
C LEU A 153 2.14 -4.87 -12.82
N ARG A 154 3.12 -5.17 -11.97
CA ARG A 154 4.33 -4.35 -11.80
C ARG A 154 5.12 -4.24 -13.09
N LEU A 155 5.32 -5.35 -13.80
CA LEU A 155 6.01 -5.36 -15.10
C LEU A 155 5.25 -4.50 -16.13
N LYS A 156 3.92 -4.58 -16.18
CA LYS A 156 3.08 -3.74 -17.05
C LYS A 156 3.18 -2.25 -16.70
N VAL A 157 3.13 -1.91 -15.41
CA VAL A 157 3.26 -0.51 -14.94
C VAL A 157 4.62 0.07 -15.31
N SER A 158 5.70 -0.72 -15.21
CA SER A 158 7.04 -0.31 -15.63
C SER A 158 7.15 -0.16 -17.16
N ALA A 159 6.47 -1.02 -17.93
CA ALA A 159 6.48 -0.99 -19.39
C ALA A 159 5.68 0.17 -20.00
N ALA A 160 4.75 0.78 -19.27
CA ALA A 160 3.96 1.93 -19.72
C ALA A 160 4.71 3.29 -19.62
N GLN A 161 6.04 3.25 -19.52
CA GLN A 161 6.94 4.43 -19.43
C GLN A 161 8.00 4.46 -20.55
N PRO A 162 7.61 4.29 -21.83
CA PRO A 162 8.23 5.03 -22.94
C PRO A 162 7.16 5.53 -23.95
N THR A 163 7.22 6.68 -24.62
CA THR A 163 8.28 7.63 -25.01
C THR A 163 7.78 9.08 -24.94
N GLU A 164 8.70 10.03 -24.72
CA GLU A 164 8.51 11.44 -25.10
C GLU A 164 7.93 11.55 -26.51
N VAL A 165 6.88 12.35 -26.65
CA VAL A 165 6.40 12.85 -27.93
C VAL A 165 7.40 13.93 -28.33
N THR A 166 8.31 13.60 -29.24
CA THR A 166 9.11 14.56 -30.00
C THR A 166 8.24 15.37 -30.94
#